data_AF-A0AAW8LXI1-F1
#
_entry.id   AF-A0AAW8LXI1-F1
#
_cell.length_a   1.000
_cell.length_b   1.000
_cell.length_c   1.000
_cell.angle_alpha   90.00
_cell.angle_beta   90.00
_cell.angle_gamma   90.00
#
_symmetry.space_group_name_H-M   'P 1'
#
loop_
_entity.id
_entity.type
_entity.pdbx_description
1 polymer ?
#
loop_
_entity_poly.entity_id
_entity_poly.type
_entity_poly.pdbx_seq_one_letter_code
_entity_poly.pdbx_strand_id
1 'polypeptide(L)'
;MKFSRLFIFFLFLTLVVVSRIPFLHQPLVGEEGAFAALVVDKVPSSARSDNGLPQMFVGAIGGQPILYSFQRSIAPYILLENTAGVLVRAIGPTDTQDMILWSRISYFALFLAGVSLILWRASILLQSSIVSLFALCTPLAVGASIQPQIDGSTSVLVVALGSMLVVYSQAKRSRFLAVCGGFIIAIGRPELSLAFAASAIVLFAILCAGKTRTWLPLAFLAGLSVGTLFSIALSPTEYLLTFTTMKRVYGTDSSAVAAIARAITYVWPLWLLGSIATATAIYNRKYLFAIRPDILLILSGSLAITVGFSVSGWSGDGFPRYFISAQIGFTICLVEIFLANQVSRWFTYACTVLSMVGIYLSIVHLHQRYLDDVSITSLPGYSLKRLLSEIETSAKRSQETGQIVMEQSALWFYHPDVDFISADMGRAEAIRYLIKYKPTDLPRLAPG
;
A
#
# COMPACT_ATOMS: atom_id res chain seq x y z
N MET A 1 16.29 23.70 -20.70
CA MET A 1 15.29 22.64 -20.46
C MET A 1 15.76 21.52 -19.53
N LYS A 2 17.00 21.01 -19.61
CA LYS A 2 17.45 19.93 -18.71
C LYS A 2 17.55 20.35 -17.23
N PHE A 3 18.05 21.55 -16.96
CA PHE A 3 18.20 22.08 -15.60
C PHE A 3 16.86 22.31 -14.89
N SER A 4 15.89 22.96 -15.55
CA SER A 4 14.56 23.21 -14.98
C SER A 4 13.82 21.93 -14.60
N ARG A 5 13.94 20.88 -15.44
CA ARG A 5 13.35 19.57 -15.16
C ARG A 5 13.96 18.92 -13.92
N LEU A 6 15.29 18.89 -13.83
CA LEU A 6 16.00 18.34 -12.68
C LEU A 6 15.63 19.11 -11.40
N PHE A 7 15.62 20.44 -11.47
CA PHE A 7 15.22 21.29 -10.36
C PHE A 7 13.79 20.98 -9.87
N ILE A 8 12.80 20.92 -10.78
CA ILE A 8 11.42 20.58 -10.43
C ILE A 8 11.34 19.18 -9.81
N PHE A 9 12.02 18.19 -10.39
CA PHE A 9 12.06 16.83 -9.86
C PHE A 9 12.57 16.79 -8.42
N PHE A 10 13.77 17.37 -8.17
CA PHE A 10 14.38 17.35 -6.84
C PHE A 10 13.62 18.20 -5.82
N LEU A 11 13.08 19.35 -6.22
CA LEU A 11 12.23 20.18 -5.37
C LEU A 11 11.01 19.38 -4.89
N PHE A 12 10.30 18.74 -5.82
CA PHE A 12 9.07 18.02 -5.50
C PHE A 12 9.35 16.73 -4.72
N LEU A 13 10.43 16.03 -5.04
CA LEU A 13 10.89 14.88 -4.26
C LEU A 13 11.23 15.29 -2.82
N THR A 14 11.92 16.43 -2.64
CA THR A 14 12.24 16.97 -1.32
C THR A 14 10.98 17.31 -0.53
N LEU A 15 9.99 17.96 -1.16
CA LEU A 15 8.71 18.26 -0.51
C LEU A 15 7.97 16.99 -0.07
N VAL A 16 7.98 15.94 -0.91
CA VAL A 16 7.43 14.63 -0.55
C VAL A 16 8.15 14.06 0.67
N VAL A 17 9.48 14.11 0.73
CA VAL A 17 10.27 13.63 1.87
C VAL A 17 9.97 14.41 3.13
N VAL A 18 10.06 15.75 3.07
CA VAL A 18 9.87 16.64 4.22
C VAL A 18 8.49 16.45 4.85
N SER A 19 7.44 16.20 4.04
CA SER A 19 6.09 16.01 4.57
C SER A 19 5.90 14.71 5.37
N ARG A 20 6.87 13.78 5.36
CA ARG A 20 6.82 12.52 6.13
C ARG A 20 7.64 12.57 7.42
N ILE A 21 8.66 13.43 7.48
CA ILE A 21 9.60 13.50 8.61
C ILE A 21 8.90 13.52 9.98
N PRO A 22 7.84 14.33 10.21
CA PRO A 22 7.16 14.38 11.51
C PRO A 22 6.57 13.05 11.98
N PHE A 23 6.33 12.11 11.05
CA PHE A 23 5.63 10.86 11.32
C PHE A 23 6.55 9.63 11.33
N LEU A 24 7.84 9.78 10.97
CA LEU A 24 8.79 8.66 10.95
C LEU A 24 9.13 8.10 12.34
N HIS A 25 8.81 8.83 13.40
CA HIS A 25 9.00 8.39 14.79
C HIS A 25 7.69 8.03 15.50
N GLN A 26 6.55 8.01 14.78
CA GLN A 26 5.29 7.62 15.42
C GLN A 26 5.37 6.15 15.89
N PRO A 27 4.85 5.84 17.09
CA PRO A 27 4.69 4.47 17.57
C PRO A 27 4.09 3.55 16.50
N LEU A 28 4.57 2.31 16.41
CA LEU A 28 3.95 1.27 15.59
C LEU A 28 2.59 0.91 16.20
N VAL A 29 1.60 0.74 15.33
CA VAL A 29 0.20 0.50 15.72
C VAL A 29 -0.33 -0.73 14.98
N GLY A 30 -1.10 -1.58 15.68
CA GLY A 30 -1.80 -2.72 15.09
C GLY A 30 -0.85 -3.73 14.45
N GLU A 31 -1.13 -4.09 13.20
CA GLU A 31 -0.32 -5.01 12.39
C GLU A 31 1.08 -4.45 12.04
N GLU A 32 1.34 -3.15 12.21
CA GLU A 32 2.64 -2.54 11.84
C GLU A 32 3.83 -3.22 12.53
N GLY A 33 3.65 -3.70 13.77
CA GLY A 33 4.69 -4.44 14.49
C GLY A 33 5.09 -5.72 13.75
N ALA A 34 4.10 -6.51 13.34
CA ALA A 34 4.28 -7.78 12.67
C ALA A 34 5.10 -7.65 11.37
N PHE A 35 4.84 -6.58 10.63
CA PHE A 35 5.56 -6.26 9.40
C PHE A 35 6.91 -5.59 9.65
N ALA A 36 7.01 -4.70 10.63
CA ALA A 36 8.28 -4.08 11.01
C ALA A 36 9.31 -5.16 11.41
N ALA A 37 8.88 -6.22 12.11
CA ALA A 37 9.71 -7.34 12.51
C ALA A 37 10.41 -8.02 11.31
N LEU A 38 9.79 -8.05 10.12
CA LEU A 38 10.38 -8.61 8.91
C LEU A 38 11.72 -7.94 8.52
N VAL A 39 11.86 -6.66 8.87
CA VAL A 39 13.02 -5.84 8.50
C VAL A 39 14.01 -5.70 9.65
N VAL A 40 13.51 -5.45 10.87
CA VAL A 40 14.36 -5.07 12.02
C VAL A 40 14.77 -6.23 12.91
N ASP A 41 14.10 -7.37 12.82
CA ASP A 41 14.46 -8.52 13.66
C ASP A 41 15.84 -9.06 13.22
N LYS A 42 16.64 -9.49 14.19
CA LYS A 42 18.03 -9.92 14.03
C LYS A 42 18.14 -11.15 13.14
N VAL A 43 17.15 -12.03 13.23
CA VAL A 43 17.07 -13.25 12.42
C VAL A 43 15.99 -13.03 11.35
N PRO A 44 16.21 -13.31 10.07
CA PRO A 44 15.13 -13.24 9.08
C PRO A 44 14.00 -14.22 9.45
N SER A 45 12.75 -13.85 9.19
CA SER A 45 11.61 -14.71 9.51
C SER A 45 11.58 -15.95 8.62
N SER A 46 12.12 -15.86 7.40
CA SER A 46 12.34 -17.03 6.53
C SER A 46 13.29 -18.07 7.11
N ALA A 47 14.24 -17.70 7.96
CA ALA A 47 15.13 -18.67 8.61
C ALA A 47 14.47 -19.38 9.81
N ARG A 48 13.34 -18.85 10.28
CA ARG A 48 12.56 -19.42 11.39
C ARG A 48 11.31 -20.17 10.93
N SER A 49 10.91 -20.03 9.67
CA SER A 49 9.73 -20.69 9.13
C SER A 49 10.06 -22.08 8.58
N ASP A 50 9.14 -23.02 8.73
CA ASP A 50 9.32 -24.41 8.29
C ASP A 50 9.51 -24.55 6.77
N ASN A 51 8.99 -23.59 6.00
CA ASN A 51 9.02 -23.61 4.53
C ASN A 51 10.11 -22.72 3.93
N GLY A 52 10.95 -22.07 4.75
CA GLY A 52 12.00 -21.17 4.28
C GLY A 52 11.47 -19.87 3.65
N LEU A 53 10.19 -19.56 3.83
CA LEU A 53 9.56 -18.35 3.29
C LEU A 53 9.27 -17.34 4.42
N PRO A 54 9.31 -16.03 4.14
CA PRO A 54 8.96 -15.04 5.15
C PRO A 54 7.57 -15.28 5.75
N GLN A 55 7.44 -15.11 7.05
CA GLN A 55 6.17 -15.17 7.76
C GLN A 55 6.02 -13.98 8.70
N MET A 56 4.77 -13.68 9.03
CA MET A 56 4.38 -12.59 9.91
C MET A 56 4.67 -12.97 11.37
N PHE A 57 5.35 -12.11 12.12
CA PHE A 57 5.54 -12.31 13.55
C PHE A 57 4.29 -11.89 14.31
N VAL A 58 3.61 -12.84 14.96
CA VAL A 58 2.31 -12.62 15.60
C VAL A 58 2.34 -12.84 17.10
N GLY A 59 3.48 -13.16 17.70
CA GLY A 59 3.55 -13.41 19.14
C GLY A 59 4.86 -14.04 19.57
N ALA A 60 5.06 -14.12 20.87
CA ALA A 60 6.10 -14.91 21.49
C ALA A 60 5.52 -15.58 22.74
N ILE A 61 5.78 -16.87 22.93
CA ILE A 61 5.38 -17.59 24.14
C ILE A 61 6.58 -18.41 24.64
N GLY A 62 6.99 -18.20 25.88
CA GLY A 62 8.20 -18.81 26.45
C GLY A 62 9.46 -18.45 25.66
N GLY A 63 9.51 -17.24 25.09
CA GLY A 63 10.58 -16.80 24.20
C GLY A 63 10.60 -17.44 22.81
N GLN A 64 9.65 -18.34 22.49
CA GLN A 64 9.53 -18.91 21.15
C GLN A 64 8.69 -18.01 20.25
N PRO A 65 9.22 -17.58 19.09
CA PRO A 65 8.47 -16.74 18.16
C PRO A 65 7.32 -17.54 17.52
N ILE A 66 6.16 -16.92 17.44
CA ILE A 66 5.00 -17.46 16.76
C ILE A 66 4.88 -16.75 15.42
N LEU A 67 4.98 -17.54 14.36
CA LEU A 67 4.90 -17.08 12.99
C LEU A 67 3.56 -17.46 12.35
N TYR A 68 3.05 -16.57 11.50
CA TYR A 68 1.78 -16.73 10.81
C TYR A 68 1.90 -16.37 9.33
N SER A 69 0.95 -16.87 8.55
CA SER A 69 0.81 -16.56 7.14
C SER A 69 0.52 -15.06 6.92
N PHE A 70 1.13 -14.46 5.90
CA PHE A 70 0.78 -13.09 5.52
C PHE A 70 -0.60 -13.00 4.85
N GLN A 71 -1.15 -14.14 4.39
CA GLN A 71 -2.40 -14.22 3.63
C GLN A 71 -2.39 -13.26 2.41
N ARG A 72 -1.23 -13.14 1.77
CA ARG A 72 -0.93 -12.23 0.66
C ARG A 72 0.08 -12.88 -0.28
N SER A 73 0.29 -12.30 -1.47
CA SER A 73 1.43 -12.69 -2.31
C SER A 73 2.73 -12.59 -1.51
N ILE A 74 3.55 -13.65 -1.52
CA ILE A 74 4.76 -13.71 -0.70
C ILE A 74 5.94 -12.95 -1.33
N ALA A 75 5.94 -12.77 -2.65
CA ALA A 75 7.07 -12.22 -3.39
C ALA A 75 7.52 -10.83 -2.92
N PRO A 76 6.62 -9.87 -2.61
CA PRO A 76 7.00 -8.58 -2.03
C PRO A 76 7.77 -8.71 -0.71
N TYR A 77 7.42 -9.67 0.14
CA TYR A 77 8.06 -9.88 1.43
C TYR A 77 9.44 -10.51 1.29
N ILE A 78 9.62 -11.44 0.33
CA ILE A 78 10.93 -11.99 -0.03
C ILE A 78 11.86 -10.86 -0.49
N LEU A 79 11.36 -9.98 -1.37
CA LEU A 79 12.14 -8.83 -1.83
C LEU A 79 12.53 -7.92 -0.66
N LEU A 80 11.58 -7.58 0.20
CA LEU A 80 11.81 -6.67 1.31
C LEU A 80 12.81 -7.23 2.33
N GLU A 81 12.64 -8.49 2.74
CA GLU A 81 13.53 -9.15 3.71
C GLU A 81 14.96 -9.25 3.18
N ASN A 82 15.12 -9.58 1.90
CA ASN A 82 16.43 -9.77 1.25
C ASN A 82 17.10 -8.49 0.76
N THR A 83 16.42 -7.34 0.82
CA THR A 83 16.99 -6.04 0.44
C THR A 83 17.07 -5.13 1.65
N ALA A 84 15.95 -4.54 2.04
CA ALA A 84 15.89 -3.64 3.18
C ALA A 84 16.23 -4.33 4.50
N GLY A 85 15.74 -5.56 4.72
CA GLY A 85 16.04 -6.34 5.92
C GLY A 85 17.54 -6.61 6.10
N VAL A 86 18.25 -6.95 5.02
CA VAL A 86 19.72 -7.15 5.07
C VAL A 86 20.44 -5.88 5.47
N LEU A 87 20.07 -4.74 4.88
CA LEU A 87 20.68 -3.44 5.19
C LEU A 87 20.41 -3.01 6.63
N VAL A 88 19.17 -3.12 7.10
CA VAL A 88 18.80 -2.73 8.47
C VAL A 88 19.43 -3.64 9.50
N ARG A 89 19.48 -4.95 9.28
CA ARG A 89 20.19 -5.89 10.17
C ARG A 89 21.69 -5.60 10.24
N ALA A 90 22.31 -5.13 9.16
CA ALA A 90 23.72 -4.74 9.16
C ALA A 90 23.98 -3.47 9.98
N ILE A 91 23.00 -2.56 10.04
CA ILE A 91 23.04 -1.38 10.93
C ILE A 91 22.86 -1.81 12.39
N GLY A 92 21.98 -2.78 12.63
CA GLY A 92 21.74 -3.36 13.95
C GLY A 92 21.11 -2.38 14.95
N PRO A 93 19.92 -1.81 14.65
CA PRO A 93 19.25 -0.90 15.59
C PRO A 93 19.00 -1.60 16.93
N THR A 94 19.36 -0.94 18.03
CA THR A 94 19.36 -1.54 19.38
C THR A 94 18.23 -1.07 20.26
N ASP A 95 17.76 0.17 20.11
CA ASP A 95 16.65 0.70 20.89
C ASP A 95 15.34 0.70 20.09
N THR A 96 14.21 0.80 20.80
CA THR A 96 12.88 0.75 20.19
C THR A 96 12.67 1.89 19.19
N GLN A 97 13.18 3.09 19.45
CA GLN A 97 12.96 4.25 18.57
C GLN A 97 13.71 4.09 17.24
N ASP A 98 14.93 3.59 17.27
CA ASP A 98 15.72 3.26 16.10
C ASP A 98 15.08 2.13 15.30
N MET A 99 14.59 1.08 15.97
CA MET A 99 13.86 0.00 15.30
C MET A 99 12.62 0.54 14.58
N ILE A 100 11.83 1.41 15.23
CA ILE A 100 10.68 2.06 14.61
C ILE A 100 11.12 2.87 13.38
N LEU A 101 12.12 3.74 13.53
CA LEU A 101 12.61 4.59 12.45
C LEU A 101 13.09 3.78 11.25
N TRP A 102 13.97 2.80 11.46
CA TRP A 102 14.55 1.98 10.38
C TRP A 102 13.52 1.08 9.70
N SER A 103 12.52 0.60 10.44
CA SER A 103 11.39 -0.08 9.84
C SER A 103 10.64 0.87 8.88
N ARG A 104 10.22 2.05 9.33
CA ARG A 104 9.47 3.02 8.50
C ARG A 104 10.28 3.51 7.28
N ILE A 105 11.57 3.81 7.46
CA ILE A 105 12.47 4.22 6.36
C ILE A 105 12.54 3.17 5.26
N SER A 106 12.57 1.88 5.62
CA SER A 106 12.68 0.79 4.66
C SER A 106 11.48 0.71 3.73
N TYR A 107 10.26 0.82 4.26
CA TYR A 107 9.04 0.88 3.46
C TYR A 107 8.96 2.22 2.71
N PHE A 108 9.35 3.33 3.36
CA PHE A 108 9.36 4.63 2.72
C PHE A 108 10.29 4.70 1.51
N ALA A 109 11.44 4.02 1.54
CA ALA A 109 12.36 3.93 0.41
C ALA A 109 11.71 3.25 -0.82
N LEU A 110 10.94 2.17 -0.63
CA LEU A 110 10.19 1.53 -1.70
C LEU A 110 9.12 2.47 -2.28
N PHE A 111 8.41 3.20 -1.42
CA PHE A 111 7.47 4.23 -1.83
C PHE A 111 8.16 5.30 -2.68
N LEU A 112 9.29 5.85 -2.21
CA LEU A 112 10.07 6.86 -2.92
C LEU A 112 10.59 6.38 -4.27
N ALA A 113 10.99 5.11 -4.39
CA ALA A 113 11.41 4.54 -5.66
C ALA A 113 10.27 4.57 -6.71
N GLY A 114 9.06 4.19 -6.32
CA GLY A 114 7.89 4.27 -7.20
C GLY A 114 7.52 5.71 -7.55
N VAL A 115 7.48 6.58 -6.54
CA VAL A 115 7.14 8.01 -6.69
C VAL A 115 8.15 8.76 -7.56
N SER A 116 9.44 8.41 -7.48
CA SER A 116 10.49 9.02 -8.29
C SER A 116 10.23 8.83 -9.79
N LEU A 117 9.67 7.70 -10.21
CA LEU A 117 9.30 7.46 -11.61
C LEU A 117 8.20 8.44 -12.07
N ILE A 118 7.20 8.65 -11.22
CA ILE A 118 6.06 9.55 -11.48
C ILE A 118 6.55 11.00 -11.53
N LEU A 119 7.29 11.45 -10.51
CA LEU A 119 7.82 12.80 -10.44
C LEU A 119 8.80 13.09 -11.58
N TRP A 120 9.65 12.13 -11.93
CA TRP A 120 10.55 12.28 -13.08
C TRP A 120 9.77 12.50 -14.36
N ARG A 121 8.66 11.79 -14.55
CA ARG A 121 7.80 11.98 -15.72
C ARG A 121 7.04 13.31 -15.66
N ALA A 122 6.47 13.63 -14.51
CA ALA A 122 5.69 14.84 -14.27
C ALA A 122 6.54 16.12 -14.38
N SER A 123 7.84 16.07 -14.07
CA SER A 123 8.77 17.22 -14.13
C SER A 123 8.94 17.84 -15.51
N ILE A 124 8.42 17.21 -16.57
CA ILE A 124 8.38 17.77 -17.93
C ILE A 124 7.48 19.02 -17.97
N LEU A 125 6.41 19.05 -17.17
CA LEU A 125 5.44 20.13 -17.11
C LEU A 125 5.13 20.49 -15.64
N LEU A 126 5.19 21.77 -15.30
CA LEU A 126 4.95 22.21 -13.92
C LEU A 126 3.55 21.81 -13.41
N GLN A 127 2.53 21.92 -14.25
CA GLN A 127 1.15 21.58 -13.90
C GLN A 127 0.99 20.09 -13.56
N SER A 128 1.62 19.17 -14.31
CA SER A 128 1.61 17.74 -13.95
C SER A 128 2.41 17.47 -12.68
N SER A 129 3.46 18.24 -12.43
CA SER A 129 4.22 18.14 -11.18
C SER A 129 3.35 18.54 -9.98
N ILE A 130 2.58 19.64 -10.09
CA ILE A 130 1.67 20.11 -9.04
C ILE A 130 0.56 19.08 -8.75
N VAL A 131 -0.05 18.49 -9.78
CA VAL A 131 -1.04 17.40 -9.59
C VAL A 131 -0.40 16.19 -8.90
N SER A 132 0.82 15.84 -9.30
CA SER A 132 1.56 14.74 -8.66
C SER A 132 1.86 15.06 -7.21
N LEU A 133 2.30 16.28 -6.89
CA LEU A 133 2.54 16.70 -5.51
C LEU A 133 1.27 16.64 -4.67
N PHE A 134 0.13 17.08 -5.22
CA PHE A 134 -1.15 16.96 -4.53
C PHE A 134 -1.46 15.51 -4.19
N ALA A 135 -1.42 14.61 -5.17
CA ALA A 135 -1.64 13.18 -4.94
C ALA A 135 -0.66 12.60 -3.90
N LEU A 136 0.61 13.03 -3.96
CA LEU A 136 1.66 12.51 -3.09
C LEU A 136 1.68 13.16 -1.71
N CYS A 137 0.94 14.24 -1.45
CA CYS A 137 0.87 14.87 -0.14
C CYS A 137 -0.48 14.67 0.56
N THR A 138 -1.35 13.81 0.03
CA THR A 138 -2.62 13.47 0.68
C THR A 138 -2.38 12.70 1.99
N PRO A 139 -3.31 12.77 2.97
CA PRO A 139 -3.22 11.97 4.18
C PRO A 139 -3.07 10.47 3.89
N LEU A 140 -3.77 9.98 2.86
CA LEU A 140 -3.64 8.60 2.37
C LEU A 140 -2.21 8.27 1.92
N ALA A 141 -1.59 9.14 1.11
CA ALA A 141 -0.24 8.92 0.60
C ALA A 141 0.84 9.07 1.68
N VAL A 142 0.64 9.94 2.67
CA VAL A 142 1.58 10.06 3.80
C VAL A 142 1.50 8.82 4.68
N GLY A 143 0.28 8.45 5.13
CA GLY A 143 0.07 7.25 5.95
C GLY A 143 0.58 5.97 5.28
N ALA A 144 0.20 5.73 4.02
CA ALA A 144 0.64 4.54 3.27
C ALA A 144 2.16 4.49 3.00
N SER A 145 2.86 5.63 3.05
CA SER A 145 4.30 5.70 2.78
C SER A 145 5.19 5.38 3.97
N ILE A 146 4.71 5.65 5.19
CA ILE A 146 5.47 5.46 6.43
C ILE A 146 5.03 4.23 7.22
N GLN A 147 3.88 3.66 6.88
CA GLN A 147 3.35 2.45 7.49
C GLN A 147 4.19 1.25 7.05
N PRO A 148 4.78 0.48 7.99
CA PRO A 148 5.44 -0.78 7.68
C PRO A 148 4.44 -1.82 7.17
N GLN A 149 4.03 -1.73 5.91
CA GLN A 149 3.13 -2.69 5.27
C GLN A 149 3.27 -2.62 3.76
N ILE A 150 3.24 -3.79 3.10
CA ILE A 150 3.43 -3.86 1.64
C ILE A 150 2.29 -3.21 0.85
N ASP A 151 1.09 -3.18 1.45
CA ASP A 151 -0.14 -2.65 0.82
C ASP A 151 -0.01 -1.16 0.48
N GLY A 152 0.80 -0.44 1.26
CA GLY A 152 1.12 0.95 1.04
C GLY A 152 2.28 1.13 0.05
N SER A 153 3.50 1.06 0.59
CA SER A 153 4.74 1.37 -0.12
C SER A 153 5.06 0.47 -1.31
N THR A 154 4.99 -0.86 -1.13
CA THR A 154 5.33 -1.79 -2.22
C THR A 154 4.27 -1.76 -3.31
N SER A 155 3.00 -1.58 -2.94
CA SER A 155 1.94 -1.41 -3.93
C SER A 155 2.14 -0.16 -4.78
N VAL A 156 2.61 0.94 -4.20
CA VAL A 156 2.98 2.16 -4.94
C VAL A 156 4.11 1.87 -5.94
N LEU A 157 5.16 1.18 -5.50
CA LEU A 157 6.28 0.81 -6.37
C LEU A 157 5.83 -0.03 -7.57
N VAL A 158 5.12 -1.14 -7.33
CA VAL A 158 4.72 -2.08 -8.40
C VAL A 158 3.70 -1.44 -9.36
N VAL A 159 2.75 -0.65 -8.86
CA VAL A 159 1.78 0.04 -9.73
C VAL A 159 2.45 1.15 -10.52
N ALA A 160 3.34 1.94 -9.90
CA ALA A 160 4.06 3.00 -10.60
C ALA A 160 4.96 2.42 -11.68
N LEU A 161 5.80 1.43 -11.34
CA LEU A 161 6.71 0.78 -12.28
C LEU A 161 5.94 0.07 -13.40
N GLY A 162 4.95 -0.75 -13.05
CA GLY A 162 4.16 -1.50 -14.03
C GLY A 162 3.38 -0.60 -14.98
N SER A 163 2.72 0.44 -14.46
CA SER A 163 1.98 1.40 -15.27
C SER A 163 2.91 2.22 -16.16
N MET A 164 4.07 2.65 -15.66
CA MET A 164 5.06 3.38 -16.46
C MET A 164 5.64 2.50 -17.57
N LEU A 165 5.88 1.20 -17.32
CA LEU A 165 6.26 0.25 -18.38
C LEU A 165 5.19 0.11 -19.45
N VAL A 166 3.91 0.08 -19.06
CA VAL A 166 2.78 0.08 -20.01
C VAL A 166 2.74 1.36 -20.85
N VAL A 167 2.93 2.54 -20.24
CA VAL A 167 3.04 3.81 -20.97
C VAL A 167 4.20 3.80 -21.95
N TYR A 168 5.40 3.39 -21.51
CA TYR A 168 6.58 3.31 -22.37
C TYR A 168 6.45 2.24 -23.47
N SER A 169 5.72 1.16 -23.21
CA SER A 169 5.45 0.11 -24.19
C SER A 169 4.73 0.67 -25.42
N GLN A 170 3.79 1.60 -25.23
CA GLN A 170 3.10 2.29 -26.32
C GLN A 170 4.04 3.25 -27.05
N ALA A 171 4.76 4.09 -26.31
CA ALA A 171 5.70 5.04 -26.90
C ALA A 171 6.80 4.37 -27.74
N LYS A 172 7.26 3.19 -27.33
CA LYS A 172 8.30 2.40 -28.01
C LYS A 172 7.77 1.27 -28.89
N ARG A 173 6.44 1.10 -28.97
CA ARG A 173 5.77 -0.03 -29.63
C ARG A 173 6.33 -1.41 -29.22
N SER A 174 6.72 -1.57 -27.95
CA SER A 174 7.38 -2.77 -27.44
C SER A 174 6.43 -3.67 -26.65
N ARG A 175 6.10 -4.84 -27.20
CA ARG A 175 5.30 -5.88 -26.53
C ARG A 175 5.93 -6.36 -25.24
N PHE A 176 7.25 -6.51 -25.24
CA PHE A 176 8.02 -6.98 -24.09
C PHE A 176 7.83 -6.06 -22.88
N LEU A 177 7.86 -4.74 -23.06
CA LEU A 177 7.63 -3.79 -21.96
C LEU A 177 6.21 -3.91 -21.37
N ALA A 178 5.19 -4.19 -22.18
CA ALA A 178 3.84 -4.42 -21.65
C ALA A 178 3.73 -5.75 -20.90
N VAL A 179 4.41 -6.81 -21.38
CA VAL A 179 4.53 -8.09 -20.66
C VAL A 179 5.21 -7.86 -19.31
N CYS A 180 6.32 -7.12 -19.26
CA CYS A 180 6.99 -6.76 -18.01
C CYS A 180 6.07 -5.93 -17.09
N GLY A 181 5.31 -4.99 -17.65
CA GLY A 181 4.35 -4.19 -16.89
C GLY A 181 3.26 -5.04 -16.24
N GLY A 182 2.69 -5.99 -16.99
CA GLY A 182 1.72 -6.96 -16.47
C GLY A 182 2.32 -7.88 -15.43
N PHE A 183 3.53 -8.40 -15.68
CA PHE A 183 4.26 -9.23 -14.73
C PHE A 183 4.43 -8.51 -13.39
N ILE A 184 4.98 -7.29 -13.39
CA ILE A 184 5.25 -6.49 -12.18
C ILE A 184 3.98 -6.21 -11.37
N ILE A 185 2.86 -5.89 -12.03
CA ILE A 185 1.58 -5.66 -11.33
C ILE A 185 1.08 -6.95 -10.67
N ALA A 186 1.20 -8.10 -11.35
CA ALA A 186 0.72 -9.38 -10.83
C ALA A 186 1.52 -9.88 -9.61
N ILE A 187 2.84 -9.66 -9.56
CA ILE A 187 3.67 -10.07 -8.40
C ILE A 187 3.32 -9.29 -7.14
N GLY A 188 2.80 -8.06 -7.30
CA GLY A 188 2.43 -7.18 -6.20
C GLY A 188 1.41 -7.82 -5.27
N ARG A 189 0.16 -7.91 -5.72
CA ARG A 189 -0.92 -8.57 -4.96
C ARG A 189 -2.00 -9.13 -5.89
N PRO A 190 -2.70 -10.21 -5.50
CA PRO A 190 -3.74 -10.80 -6.33
C PRO A 190 -4.90 -9.84 -6.66
N GLU A 191 -5.28 -8.93 -5.76
CA GLU A 191 -6.31 -7.92 -6.00
C GLU A 191 -5.95 -7.02 -7.19
N LEU A 192 -4.67 -6.64 -7.29
CA LEU A 192 -4.15 -5.86 -8.41
C LEU A 192 -4.20 -6.67 -9.71
N SER A 193 -3.75 -7.93 -9.66
CA SER A 193 -3.81 -8.82 -10.83
C SER A 193 -5.23 -8.96 -11.36
N LEU A 194 -6.21 -9.20 -10.49
CA LEU A 194 -7.62 -9.32 -10.87
C LEU A 194 -8.18 -8.02 -11.46
N ALA A 195 -7.95 -6.88 -10.79
CA ALA A 195 -8.44 -5.59 -11.25
C ALA A 195 -7.87 -5.20 -12.63
N PHE A 196 -6.56 -5.41 -12.82
CA PHE A 196 -5.89 -5.10 -14.08
C PHE A 196 -6.17 -6.14 -15.17
N ALA A 197 -6.42 -7.40 -14.83
CA ALA A 197 -6.89 -8.41 -15.78
C ALA A 197 -8.29 -8.07 -16.29
N ALA A 198 -9.22 -7.75 -15.39
CA ALA A 198 -10.56 -7.30 -15.77
C ALA A 198 -10.51 -6.05 -16.67
N SER A 199 -9.68 -5.08 -16.30
CA SER A 199 -9.41 -3.88 -17.11
C SER A 199 -8.93 -4.23 -18.52
N ALA A 200 -7.91 -5.10 -18.64
CA ALA A 200 -7.36 -5.49 -19.93
C ALA A 200 -8.34 -6.29 -20.79
N ILE A 201 -9.14 -7.18 -20.20
CA ILE A 201 -10.20 -7.94 -20.88
C ILE A 201 -11.27 -6.99 -21.42
N VAL A 202 -11.77 -6.07 -20.59
CA VAL A 202 -12.78 -5.09 -21.00
C VAL A 202 -12.25 -4.19 -22.12
N LEU A 203 -11.02 -3.69 -21.97
CA LEU A 203 -10.39 -2.87 -23.00
C LEU A 203 -10.19 -3.64 -24.30
N PHE A 204 -9.77 -4.90 -24.23
CA PHE A 204 -9.63 -5.77 -25.40
C PHE A 204 -10.97 -5.94 -26.13
N ALA A 205 -12.06 -6.24 -25.39
CA ALA A 205 -13.39 -6.39 -25.95
C ALA A 205 -13.88 -5.11 -26.65
N ILE A 206 -13.71 -3.95 -26.00
CA ILE A 206 -14.09 -2.64 -26.57
C ILE A 206 -13.29 -2.34 -27.85
N LEU A 207 -11.97 -2.54 -27.83
CA LEU A 207 -11.12 -2.27 -28.98
C LEU A 207 -11.39 -3.22 -30.15
N CYS A 208 -11.67 -4.49 -29.88
CA CYS A 208 -12.12 -5.45 -30.89
C CYS A 208 -13.46 -5.04 -31.51
N ALA A 209 -14.46 -4.66 -30.71
CA ALA A 209 -15.75 -4.18 -31.19
C ALA A 209 -15.61 -2.89 -32.02
N GLY A 210 -14.74 -1.97 -31.58
CA GLY A 210 -14.38 -0.74 -32.28
C GLY A 210 -13.44 -0.93 -33.47
N LYS A 211 -13.14 -2.18 -33.86
CA LYS A 211 -12.22 -2.56 -34.96
C LYS A 211 -10.83 -1.93 -34.85
N THR A 212 -10.42 -1.51 -33.65
CA THR A 212 -9.11 -0.92 -33.37
C THR A 212 -8.17 -2.03 -32.93
N ARG A 213 -7.23 -2.42 -33.81
CA ARG A 213 -6.28 -3.49 -33.51
C ARG A 213 -5.10 -2.95 -32.71
N THR A 214 -4.99 -3.39 -31.45
CA THR A 214 -3.80 -3.16 -30.63
C THR A 214 -3.38 -4.47 -29.95
N TRP A 215 -2.07 -4.63 -29.77
CA TRP A 215 -1.49 -5.79 -29.08
C TRP A 215 -1.43 -5.59 -27.56
N LEU A 216 -1.68 -4.36 -27.08
CA LEU A 216 -1.36 -3.98 -25.70
C LEU A 216 -2.11 -4.79 -24.63
N PRO A 217 -3.46 -4.90 -24.66
CA PRO A 217 -4.16 -5.64 -23.63
C PRO A 217 -3.75 -7.10 -23.59
N LEU A 218 -3.52 -7.73 -24.75
CA LEU A 218 -3.09 -9.13 -24.84
C LEU A 218 -1.66 -9.34 -24.31
N ALA A 219 -0.71 -8.49 -24.69
CA ALA A 219 0.66 -8.58 -24.20
C ALA A 219 0.72 -8.33 -22.68
N PHE A 220 -0.06 -7.37 -22.19
CA PHE A 220 -0.18 -7.09 -20.77
C PHE A 220 -0.83 -8.25 -20.01
N LEU A 221 -1.91 -8.86 -20.54
CA LEU A 221 -2.52 -10.06 -19.97
C LEU A 221 -1.55 -11.24 -19.92
N ALA A 222 -0.75 -11.45 -20.97
CA ALA A 222 0.29 -12.49 -20.94
C ALA A 222 1.30 -12.25 -19.79
N GLY A 223 1.71 -10.99 -19.59
CA GLY A 223 2.51 -10.59 -18.44
C GLY A 223 1.85 -10.89 -17.10
N LEU A 224 0.58 -10.49 -16.93
CA LEU A 224 -0.21 -10.78 -15.73
C LEU A 224 -0.33 -12.28 -15.45
N SER A 225 -0.58 -13.08 -16.48
CA SER A 225 -0.66 -14.54 -16.36
C SER A 225 0.66 -15.13 -15.88
N VAL A 226 1.78 -14.73 -16.48
CA VAL A 226 3.12 -15.21 -16.06
C VAL A 226 3.43 -14.77 -14.63
N GLY A 227 3.16 -13.52 -14.26
CA GLY A 227 3.40 -13.03 -12.90
C GLY A 227 2.49 -13.70 -11.86
N THR A 228 1.26 -14.03 -12.23
CA THR A 228 0.33 -14.78 -11.39
C THR A 228 0.81 -16.21 -11.19
N LEU A 229 1.20 -16.90 -12.26
CA LEU A 229 1.76 -18.25 -12.19
C LEU A 229 3.05 -18.28 -11.36
N PHE A 230 3.91 -17.27 -11.49
CA PHE A 230 5.09 -17.12 -10.65
C PHE A 230 4.73 -16.97 -9.16
N SER A 231 3.73 -16.13 -8.85
CA SER A 231 3.28 -15.94 -7.47
C SER A 231 2.69 -17.22 -6.87
N ILE A 232 1.94 -18.00 -7.66
CA ILE A 232 1.42 -19.32 -7.28
C ILE A 232 2.57 -20.30 -7.08
N ALA A 233 3.55 -20.34 -7.98
CA ALA A 233 4.69 -21.25 -7.91
C ALA A 233 5.57 -20.97 -6.68
N LEU A 234 5.69 -19.70 -6.25
CA LEU A 234 6.43 -19.33 -5.05
C LEU A 234 5.76 -19.82 -3.76
N SER A 235 4.46 -19.62 -3.62
CA SER A 235 3.71 -20.11 -2.45
C SER A 235 2.22 -20.28 -2.78
N PRO A 236 1.80 -21.50 -3.17
CA PRO A 236 0.41 -21.77 -3.50
C PRO A 236 -0.54 -21.48 -2.33
N THR A 237 -0.13 -21.85 -1.11
CA THR A 237 -0.92 -21.68 0.11
C THR A 237 -1.18 -20.20 0.41
N GLU A 238 -0.15 -19.36 0.40
CA GLU A 238 -0.28 -17.91 0.64
C GLU A 238 -1.15 -17.24 -0.42
N TYR A 239 -0.95 -17.61 -1.68
CA TYR A 239 -1.74 -17.11 -2.79
C TYR A 239 -3.24 -17.44 -2.62
N LEU A 240 -3.57 -18.69 -2.30
CA LEU A 240 -4.96 -19.12 -2.08
C LEU A 240 -5.59 -18.48 -0.84
N LEU A 241 -4.83 -18.37 0.26
CA LEU A 241 -5.30 -17.71 1.50
C LEU A 241 -5.70 -16.26 1.26
N THR A 242 -5.05 -15.56 0.33
CA THR A 242 -5.45 -14.19 -0.06
C THR A 242 -6.92 -14.13 -0.47
N PHE A 243 -7.41 -15.08 -1.26
CA PHE A 243 -8.82 -15.11 -1.69
C PHE A 243 -9.77 -15.40 -0.54
N THR A 244 -9.36 -16.23 0.43
CA THR A 244 -10.11 -16.43 1.67
C THR A 244 -10.24 -15.13 2.46
N THR A 245 -9.16 -14.36 2.55
CA THR A 245 -9.18 -13.04 3.19
C THR A 245 -10.07 -12.06 2.45
N MET A 246 -9.98 -11.98 1.12
CA MET A 246 -10.88 -11.14 0.31
C MET A 246 -12.35 -11.50 0.53
N LYS A 247 -12.68 -12.79 0.57
CA LYS A 247 -14.05 -13.26 0.83
C LYS A 247 -14.52 -12.88 2.23
N ARG A 248 -13.66 -12.99 3.24
CA ARG A 248 -13.96 -12.57 4.62
C ARG A 248 -14.21 -11.06 4.69
N VAL A 249 -13.35 -10.27 4.05
CA VAL A 249 -13.46 -8.81 3.99
C VAL A 249 -14.77 -8.38 3.31
N TYR A 250 -15.12 -9.00 2.18
CA TYR A 250 -16.38 -8.72 1.48
C TYR A 250 -17.62 -9.20 2.24
N GLY A 251 -17.50 -10.29 3.01
CA GLY A 251 -18.58 -10.86 3.82
C GLY A 251 -18.78 -10.19 5.18
N THR A 252 -18.14 -9.04 5.43
CA THR A 252 -18.33 -8.30 6.68
C THR A 252 -19.67 -7.56 6.62
N ASP A 253 -20.54 -7.72 7.63
CA ASP A 253 -21.86 -7.04 7.70
C ASP A 253 -21.78 -5.51 7.90
N SER A 254 -20.60 -4.91 7.69
CA SER A 254 -20.37 -3.48 7.84
C SER A 254 -20.90 -2.69 6.65
N SER A 255 -21.61 -1.59 6.95
CA SER A 255 -22.07 -0.66 5.91
C SER A 255 -20.89 -0.01 5.19
N ALA A 256 -20.82 -0.22 3.86
CA ALA A 256 -19.84 0.41 2.98
C ALA A 256 -19.86 1.94 3.06
N VAL A 257 -21.06 2.52 3.17
CA VAL A 257 -21.23 3.97 3.33
C VAL A 257 -20.61 4.44 4.64
N ALA A 258 -20.82 3.70 5.74
CA ALA A 258 -20.24 4.06 7.03
C ALA A 258 -18.71 3.95 7.04
N ALA A 259 -18.15 2.93 6.40
CA ALA A 259 -16.71 2.77 6.24
C ALA A 259 -16.08 3.94 5.45
N ILE A 260 -16.68 4.32 4.33
CA ILE A 260 -16.23 5.46 3.51
C ILE A 260 -16.39 6.77 4.27
N ALA A 261 -17.51 6.97 4.97
CA ALA A 261 -17.76 8.19 5.75
C ALA A 261 -16.68 8.41 6.81
N ARG A 262 -16.25 7.35 7.51
CA ARG A 262 -15.14 7.41 8.48
C ARG A 262 -13.80 7.74 7.82
N ALA A 263 -13.58 7.28 6.59
CA ALA A 263 -12.34 7.48 5.86
C ALA A 263 -12.34 8.69 4.91
N ILE A 264 -13.41 9.49 4.88
CA ILE A 264 -13.65 10.47 3.80
C ILE A 264 -12.48 11.44 3.64
N THR A 265 -11.90 11.90 4.75
CA THR A 265 -10.76 12.84 4.76
C THR A 265 -9.52 12.30 4.06
N TYR A 266 -9.35 10.97 4.06
CA TYR A 266 -8.23 10.29 3.41
C TYR A 266 -8.54 9.95 1.94
N VAL A 267 -9.80 9.58 1.64
CA VAL A 267 -10.15 9.08 0.30
C VAL A 267 -10.63 10.18 -0.64
N TRP A 268 -11.21 11.29 -0.19
CA TRP A 268 -11.73 12.32 -1.11
C TRP A 268 -10.72 12.81 -2.18
N PRO A 269 -9.40 12.92 -1.93
CA PRO A 269 -8.44 13.29 -2.97
C PRO A 269 -8.37 12.26 -4.09
N LEU A 270 -8.45 10.97 -3.75
CA LEU A 270 -8.54 9.87 -4.72
C LEU A 270 -9.76 10.06 -5.62
N TRP A 271 -10.94 10.29 -5.03
CA TRP A 271 -12.18 10.47 -5.80
C TRP A 271 -12.10 11.68 -6.72
N LEU A 272 -11.50 12.78 -6.25
CA LEU A 272 -11.27 13.96 -7.08
C LEU A 272 -10.36 13.64 -8.26
N LEU A 273 -9.18 13.05 -8.01
CA LEU A 273 -8.22 12.67 -9.06
C LEU A 273 -8.84 11.68 -10.06
N GLY A 274 -9.53 10.65 -9.56
CA GLY A 274 -10.23 9.66 -10.37
C GLY A 274 -11.35 10.27 -11.21
N SER A 275 -12.12 11.20 -10.66
CA SER A 275 -13.18 11.92 -11.37
C SER A 275 -12.62 12.79 -12.49
N ILE A 276 -11.56 13.56 -12.21
CA ILE A 276 -10.88 14.39 -13.21
C ILE A 276 -10.31 13.49 -14.32
N ALA A 277 -9.62 12.41 -13.97
CA ALA A 277 -9.03 11.48 -14.94
C ALA A 277 -10.12 10.84 -15.83
N THR A 278 -11.22 10.40 -15.21
CA THR A 278 -12.34 9.76 -15.90
C THR A 278 -13.08 10.72 -16.82
N ALA A 279 -13.44 11.91 -16.32
CA ALA A 279 -14.09 12.94 -17.12
C ALA A 279 -13.22 13.33 -18.33
N THR A 280 -11.92 13.50 -18.12
CA THR A 280 -10.98 13.81 -19.20
C THR A 280 -10.86 12.67 -20.21
N ALA A 281 -10.88 11.42 -19.74
CA ALA A 281 -10.84 10.26 -20.61
C ALA A 281 -12.11 10.11 -21.44
N ILE A 282 -13.28 10.39 -20.86
CA ILE A 282 -14.56 10.39 -21.58
C ILE A 282 -14.55 11.48 -22.66
N TYR A 283 -14.13 12.69 -22.32
CA TYR A 283 -14.02 13.81 -23.27
C TYR A 283 -13.07 13.49 -24.44
N ASN A 284 -11.94 12.87 -24.14
CA ASN A 284 -10.91 12.51 -25.12
C ASN A 284 -11.02 11.05 -25.63
N ARG A 285 -12.17 10.39 -25.47
CA ARG A 285 -12.30 8.94 -25.69
C ARG A 285 -11.82 8.48 -27.07
N LYS A 286 -12.15 9.22 -28.13
CA LYS A 286 -11.76 8.86 -29.50
C LYS A 286 -10.24 8.81 -29.66
N TYR A 287 -9.54 9.81 -29.13
CA TYR A 287 -8.09 9.87 -29.15
C TYR A 287 -7.48 8.77 -28.28
N LEU A 288 -7.99 8.56 -27.06
CA LEU A 288 -7.45 7.57 -26.14
C LEU A 288 -7.61 6.14 -26.65
N PHE A 289 -8.77 5.77 -27.21
CA PHE A 289 -8.95 4.44 -27.79
C PHE A 289 -8.03 4.20 -29.00
N ALA A 290 -7.83 5.21 -29.84
CA ALA A 290 -7.03 5.07 -31.06
C ALA A 290 -5.51 5.12 -30.82
N ILE A 291 -5.05 6.00 -29.92
CA ILE A 291 -3.62 6.37 -29.81
C ILE A 291 -3.04 6.01 -28.45
N ARG A 292 -3.82 6.09 -27.37
CA ARG A 292 -3.34 5.94 -25.98
C ARG A 292 -4.15 4.91 -25.17
N PRO A 293 -4.28 3.66 -25.64
CA PRO A 293 -5.01 2.62 -24.90
C PRO A 293 -4.31 2.25 -23.57
N ASP A 294 -3.03 2.60 -23.40
CA ASP A 294 -2.28 2.51 -22.14
C ASP A 294 -2.98 3.27 -21.00
N ILE A 295 -3.39 4.52 -21.27
CA ILE A 295 -4.05 5.36 -20.26
C ILE A 295 -5.39 4.75 -19.84
N LEU A 296 -6.15 4.23 -20.81
CA LEU A 296 -7.44 3.59 -20.53
C LEU A 296 -7.26 2.35 -19.67
N LEU A 297 -6.28 1.49 -19.99
CA LEU A 297 -5.98 0.29 -19.22
C LEU A 297 -5.65 0.62 -17.75
N ILE A 298 -4.80 1.63 -17.53
CA ILE A 298 -4.41 2.06 -16.18
C ILE A 298 -5.61 2.67 -15.45
N LEU A 299 -6.40 3.49 -16.14
CA LEU A 299 -7.59 4.14 -15.59
C LEU A 299 -8.64 3.11 -15.16
N SER A 300 -9.03 2.16 -16.02
CA SER A 300 -10.02 1.14 -15.66
C SER A 300 -9.52 0.18 -14.58
N GLY A 301 -8.22 -0.13 -14.55
CA GLY A 301 -7.62 -0.89 -13.44
C GLY A 301 -7.72 -0.16 -12.10
N SER A 302 -7.42 1.15 -12.11
CA SER A 302 -7.53 2.01 -10.93
C SER A 302 -8.97 2.21 -10.45
N LEU A 303 -9.92 2.31 -11.39
CA LEU A 303 -11.35 2.32 -11.08
C LEU A 303 -11.80 1.00 -10.47
N ALA A 304 -11.38 -0.14 -11.01
CA ALA A 304 -11.74 -1.46 -10.48
C ALA A 304 -11.24 -1.64 -9.03
N ILE A 305 -10.01 -1.20 -8.73
CA ILE A 305 -9.48 -1.18 -7.35
C ILE A 305 -10.34 -0.28 -6.45
N THR A 306 -10.64 0.93 -6.91
CA THR A 306 -11.44 1.90 -6.13
C THR A 306 -12.83 1.34 -5.83
N VAL A 307 -13.51 0.76 -6.82
CA VAL A 307 -14.83 0.17 -6.67
C VAL A 307 -14.78 -1.06 -5.75
N GLY A 308 -13.81 -1.96 -5.94
CA GLY A 308 -13.66 -3.16 -5.14
C GLY A 308 -13.55 -2.86 -3.64
N PHE A 309 -12.67 -1.91 -3.27
CA PHE A 309 -12.53 -1.52 -1.87
C PHE A 309 -13.72 -0.71 -1.35
N SER A 310 -14.31 0.17 -2.17
CA SER A 310 -15.48 0.95 -1.77
C SER A 310 -16.68 0.06 -1.45
N VAL A 311 -16.91 -0.99 -2.24
CA VAL A 311 -18.06 -1.90 -2.05
C VAL A 311 -17.80 -2.92 -0.93
N SER A 312 -16.54 -3.27 -0.65
CA SER A 312 -16.19 -4.23 0.41
C SER A 312 -16.65 -3.83 1.82
N GLY A 313 -16.84 -2.52 2.05
CA GLY A 313 -17.19 -1.98 3.36
C GLY A 313 -16.18 -2.23 4.47
N TRP A 314 -14.96 -2.67 4.12
CA TRP A 314 -13.88 -2.87 5.08
C TRP A 314 -13.53 -1.58 5.81
N SER A 315 -13.41 -1.66 7.14
CA SER A 315 -12.88 -0.56 7.96
C SER A 315 -11.96 -1.06 9.08
N GLY A 316 -11.32 -2.21 8.89
CA GLY A 316 -10.37 -2.76 9.85
C GLY A 316 -9.00 -2.08 9.75
N ASP A 317 -8.00 -2.70 10.39
CA ASP A 317 -6.62 -2.21 10.44
C ASP A 317 -6.12 -1.80 9.05
N GLY A 318 -5.60 -0.58 8.97
CA GLY A 318 -4.97 -0.05 7.79
C GLY A 318 -5.86 0.57 6.76
N PHE A 319 -7.17 0.47 6.92
CA PHE A 319 -8.06 1.21 6.06
C PHE A 319 -7.85 2.71 6.33
N PRO A 320 -7.61 3.55 5.29
CA PRO A 320 -7.91 3.34 3.88
C PRO A 320 -6.70 3.09 2.95
N ARG A 321 -5.54 2.63 3.44
CA ARG A 321 -4.29 2.46 2.67
C ARG A 321 -4.45 1.71 1.35
N TYR A 322 -5.38 0.77 1.28
CA TYR A 322 -5.70 -0.03 0.10
C TYR A 322 -6.04 0.78 -1.16
N PHE A 323 -6.50 2.02 -0.99
CA PHE A 323 -6.79 2.94 -2.10
C PHE A 323 -5.55 3.54 -2.75
N ILE A 324 -4.36 3.45 -2.13
CA ILE A 324 -3.17 4.13 -2.63
C ILE A 324 -2.79 3.68 -4.04
N SER A 325 -2.96 2.38 -4.35
CA SER A 325 -2.69 1.80 -5.66
C SER A 325 -3.49 2.52 -6.76
N ALA A 326 -4.79 2.75 -6.50
CA ALA A 326 -5.65 3.47 -7.43
C ALA A 326 -5.25 4.95 -7.54
N GLN A 327 -4.86 5.58 -6.43
CA GLN A 327 -4.41 6.97 -6.44
C GLN A 327 -3.17 7.16 -7.31
N ILE A 328 -2.20 6.26 -7.22
CA ILE A 328 -1.02 6.24 -8.08
C ILE A 328 -1.41 6.08 -9.55
N GLY A 329 -2.29 5.12 -9.86
CA GLY A 329 -2.76 4.92 -11.23
C GLY A 329 -3.49 6.14 -11.81
N PHE A 330 -4.40 6.78 -11.05
CA PHE A 330 -5.04 8.02 -11.46
C PHE A 330 -4.04 9.16 -11.68
N THR A 331 -3.03 9.26 -10.81
CA THR A 331 -1.97 10.27 -10.94
C THR A 331 -1.19 10.09 -12.24
N ILE A 332 -0.79 8.86 -12.56
CA ILE A 332 -0.09 8.55 -13.82
C ILE A 332 -0.97 8.88 -15.02
N CYS A 333 -2.25 8.53 -14.99
CA CYS A 333 -3.19 8.89 -16.06
C CYS A 333 -3.26 10.41 -16.27
N LEU A 334 -3.40 11.19 -15.20
CA LEU A 334 -3.46 12.65 -15.28
C LEU A 334 -2.15 13.26 -15.80
N VAL A 335 -1.00 12.76 -15.34
CA VAL A 335 0.31 13.17 -15.85
C VAL A 335 0.39 12.92 -17.36
N GLU A 336 0.05 11.73 -17.82
CA GLU A 336 0.11 11.40 -19.26
C GLU A 336 -0.89 12.18 -20.11
N ILE A 337 -2.09 12.45 -19.60
CA ILE A 337 -3.10 13.27 -20.27
C ILE A 337 -2.60 14.72 -20.42
N PHE A 338 -2.01 15.29 -19.36
CA PHE A 338 -1.47 16.65 -19.41
C PHE A 338 -0.29 16.74 -20.37
N LEU A 339 0.61 15.76 -20.36
CA LEU A 339 1.74 15.71 -21.29
C LEU A 339 1.33 15.50 -22.75
N ALA A 340 0.18 14.86 -23.00
CA ALA A 340 -0.37 14.74 -24.34
C ALA A 340 -0.94 16.06 -24.90
N ASN A 341 -1.11 17.09 -24.06
CA ASN A 341 -1.68 18.40 -24.41
C ASN A 341 -3.07 18.34 -25.09
N GLN A 342 -3.88 17.31 -24.79
CA GLN A 342 -5.23 17.12 -25.35
C GLN A 342 -6.33 17.75 -24.49
N VAL A 343 -5.96 18.64 -23.57
CA VAL A 343 -6.88 19.31 -22.65
C VAL A 343 -6.81 20.82 -22.84
N SER A 344 -7.92 21.51 -22.62
CA SER A 344 -7.94 22.97 -22.68
C SER A 344 -7.01 23.56 -21.61
N ARG A 345 -6.40 24.71 -21.92
CA ARG A 345 -5.55 25.44 -20.95
C ARG A 345 -6.33 25.78 -19.68
N TRP A 346 -7.59 26.20 -19.84
CA TRP A 346 -8.50 26.48 -18.72
C TRP A 346 -8.69 25.28 -17.81
N PHE A 347 -8.93 24.09 -18.36
CA PHE A 347 -9.06 22.87 -17.56
C PHE A 347 -7.76 22.53 -16.82
N THR A 348 -6.61 22.70 -17.48
CA THR A 348 -5.29 22.47 -16.87
C THR A 348 -5.05 23.43 -15.70
N TYR A 349 -5.38 24.72 -15.87
CA TYR A 349 -5.28 25.72 -14.80
C TYR A 349 -6.24 25.42 -13.65
N ALA A 350 -7.49 25.06 -13.94
CA ALA A 350 -8.46 24.68 -12.92
C ALA A 350 -7.96 23.48 -12.09
N CYS A 351 -7.44 22.43 -12.75
CA CYS A 351 -6.85 21.28 -12.06
C CYS A 351 -5.63 21.66 -11.21
N THR A 352 -4.81 22.59 -11.70
CA THR A 352 -3.63 23.09 -10.97
C THR A 352 -4.07 23.85 -9.72
N VAL A 353 -5.05 24.74 -9.83
CA VAL A 353 -5.61 25.48 -8.69
C VAL A 353 -6.24 24.53 -7.67
N LEU A 354 -7.07 23.59 -8.12
CA LEU A 354 -7.66 22.55 -7.24
C LEU A 354 -6.58 21.73 -6.53
N SER A 355 -5.49 21.39 -7.22
CA SER A 355 -4.36 20.67 -6.64
C SER A 355 -3.63 21.50 -5.59
N MET A 356 -3.42 22.80 -5.81
CA MET A 356 -2.82 23.70 -4.82
C MET A 356 -3.69 23.83 -3.56
N VAL A 357 -5.01 23.99 -3.74
CA VAL A 357 -5.97 24.00 -2.62
C VAL A 357 -5.93 22.66 -1.89
N GLY A 358 -5.90 21.55 -2.62
CA GLY A 358 -5.81 20.21 -2.04
C GLY A 358 -4.51 19.96 -1.27
N ILE A 359 -3.37 20.48 -1.75
CA ILE A 359 -2.08 20.45 -1.03
C ILE A 359 -2.23 21.20 0.29
N TYR A 360 -2.76 22.43 0.26
CA TYR A 360 -2.98 23.23 1.47
C TYR A 360 -3.85 22.49 2.49
N LEU A 361 -5.01 21.97 2.07
CA LEU A 361 -5.92 21.22 2.95
C LEU A 361 -5.26 19.96 3.53
N SER A 362 -4.46 19.25 2.73
CA SER A 362 -3.76 18.04 3.18
C SER A 362 -2.66 18.38 4.19
N ILE A 363 -1.89 19.45 3.97
CA ILE A 363 -0.87 19.93 4.91
C ILE A 363 -1.50 20.34 6.23
N VAL A 364 -2.59 21.12 6.19
CA VAL A 364 -3.31 21.54 7.41
C VAL A 364 -3.81 20.31 8.17
N HIS A 365 -4.42 19.34 7.48
CA HIS A 365 -4.88 18.11 8.11
C HIS A 365 -3.74 17.33 8.77
N LEU A 366 -2.65 17.10 8.05
CA LEU A 366 -1.49 16.37 8.55
C LEU A 366 -0.83 17.09 9.73
N HIS A 367 -0.69 18.41 9.65
CA HIS A 367 -0.14 19.21 10.75
C HIS A 367 -0.99 19.08 12.00
N GLN A 368 -2.32 19.17 11.88
CA GLN A 368 -3.22 18.96 13.00
C GLN A 368 -3.07 17.56 13.62
N ARG A 369 -2.98 16.51 12.80
CA ARG A 369 -2.78 15.13 13.27
C ARG A 369 -1.45 14.94 14.00
N TYR A 370 -0.40 15.63 13.55
CA TYR A 370 0.89 15.65 14.23
C TYR A 370 0.78 16.35 15.60
N LEU A 371 0.14 17.51 15.68
CA LEU A 371 -0.04 18.24 16.94
C LEU A 371 -0.93 17.49 17.95
N ASP A 372 -1.96 16.81 17.47
CA ASP A 372 -2.89 16.04 18.31
C ASP A 372 -2.32 14.68 18.77
N ASP A 373 -1.11 14.33 18.32
CA ASP A 373 -0.43 13.06 18.64
C ASP A 373 -1.31 11.83 18.37
N VAL A 374 -1.89 11.80 17.17
CA VAL A 374 -2.75 10.73 16.68
C VAL A 374 -2.12 9.99 15.49
N SER A 375 -2.40 8.69 15.39
CA SER A 375 -1.95 7.88 14.27
C SER A 375 -2.58 8.35 12.95
N ILE A 376 -1.82 8.28 11.87
CA ILE A 376 -2.30 8.47 10.48
C ILE A 376 -2.14 7.20 9.63
N THR A 377 -1.82 6.07 10.26
CA THR A 377 -1.39 4.82 9.61
C THR A 377 -2.39 3.69 9.83
N SER A 378 -2.06 2.63 10.60
CA SER A 378 -2.92 1.47 10.85
C SER A 378 -4.24 1.77 11.56
N LEU A 379 -4.26 2.74 12.49
CA LEU A 379 -5.48 3.19 13.19
C LEU A 379 -5.64 4.72 13.08
N PRO A 380 -6.05 5.25 11.92
CA PRO A 380 -6.10 6.69 11.71
C PRO A 380 -7.00 7.41 12.71
N GLY A 381 -6.46 8.40 13.42
CA GLY A 381 -7.14 9.17 14.46
C GLY A 381 -7.05 8.58 15.87
N TYR A 382 -6.43 7.42 16.07
CA TYR A 382 -6.21 6.85 17.40
C TYR A 382 -5.12 7.60 18.15
N SER A 383 -5.32 7.87 19.45
CA SER A 383 -4.33 8.57 20.28
C SER A 383 -3.11 7.68 20.53
N LEU A 384 -1.92 8.19 20.20
CA LEU A 384 -0.66 7.47 20.37
C LEU A 384 -0.28 7.33 21.85
N LYS A 385 -0.58 8.35 22.67
CA LYS A 385 -0.41 8.27 24.13
C LYS A 385 -1.28 7.17 24.74
N ARG A 386 -2.54 7.10 24.31
CA ARG A 386 -3.47 6.07 24.77
C ARG A 386 -2.96 4.67 24.40
N LEU A 387 -2.51 4.49 23.15
CA LEU A 387 -1.93 3.23 22.69
C LEU A 387 -0.75 2.78 23.56
N LEU A 388 0.22 3.67 23.79
CA LEU A 388 1.40 3.33 24.60
C LEU A 388 1.02 2.98 26.04
N SER A 389 0.06 3.69 26.63
CA SER A 389 -0.46 3.39 27.96
C SER A 389 -1.17 2.03 28.03
N GLU A 390 -1.93 1.65 27.00
CA GLU A 390 -2.58 0.34 26.90
C GLU A 390 -1.54 -0.78 26.79
N ILE A 391 -0.52 -0.60 25.93
CA ILE A 391 0.60 -1.54 25.76
C ILE A 391 1.36 -1.72 27.10
N GLU A 392 1.69 -0.63 27.78
CA GLU A 392 2.41 -0.68 29.06
C GLU A 392 1.59 -1.37 30.15
N THR A 393 0.27 -1.12 30.19
CA THR A 393 -0.64 -1.77 31.14
C THR A 393 -0.75 -3.27 30.88
N SER A 394 -0.87 -3.67 29.61
CA SER A 394 -0.90 -5.09 29.22
C SER A 394 0.41 -5.79 29.54
N ALA A 395 1.55 -5.17 29.25
CA ALA A 395 2.88 -5.69 29.58
C ALA A 395 3.06 -5.90 31.09
N LYS A 396 2.72 -4.88 31.89
CA LYS A 396 2.81 -4.94 33.35
C LYS A 396 1.93 -6.05 33.92
N ARG A 397 0.68 -6.18 33.44
CA ARG A 397 -0.21 -7.27 33.85
C ARG A 397 0.40 -8.64 33.52
N SER A 398 0.98 -8.82 32.34
CA SER A 398 1.63 -10.07 31.97
C SER A 398 2.79 -10.40 32.91
N GLN A 399 3.66 -9.42 33.21
CA GLN A 399 4.80 -9.60 34.12
C GLN A 399 4.37 -9.92 35.56
N GLU A 400 3.31 -9.28 36.07
CA GLU A 400 2.81 -9.49 37.43
C GLU A 400 2.07 -10.83 37.59
N THR A 401 1.34 -11.27 36.55
CA THR A 401 0.45 -12.44 36.64
C THR A 401 0.99 -13.70 35.96
N GLY A 402 2.03 -13.56 35.13
CA GLY A 402 2.52 -14.62 34.25
C GLY A 402 1.58 -15.00 33.11
N GLN A 403 0.48 -14.24 32.90
CA GLN A 403 -0.50 -14.54 31.86
C GLN A 403 -0.02 -14.09 30.48
N ILE A 404 -0.30 -14.92 29.46
CA ILE A 404 -0.11 -14.56 28.06
C ILE A 404 -1.18 -13.54 27.69
N VAL A 405 -0.76 -12.38 27.20
CA VAL A 405 -1.71 -11.31 26.79
C VAL A 405 -2.08 -11.42 25.32
N MET A 406 -3.33 -11.07 25.02
CA MET A 406 -3.82 -10.96 23.64
C MET A 406 -3.85 -9.48 23.26
N GLU A 407 -2.87 -9.04 22.48
CA GLU A 407 -2.58 -7.62 22.25
C GLU A 407 -2.18 -7.39 20.78
N GLN A 408 -1.95 -6.15 20.37
CA GLN A 408 -1.43 -5.84 19.03
C GLN A 408 -0.01 -6.37 18.83
N SER A 409 0.35 -6.71 17.57
CA SER A 409 1.69 -7.20 17.23
C SER A 409 2.84 -6.25 17.60
N ALA A 410 2.54 -4.95 17.73
CA ALA A 410 3.49 -3.92 18.13
C ALA A 410 4.04 -4.09 19.56
N LEU A 411 3.37 -4.84 20.44
CA LEU A 411 3.79 -5.05 21.84
C LEU A 411 5.26 -5.51 21.95
N TRP A 412 5.69 -6.40 21.05
CA TRP A 412 7.06 -6.95 21.02
C TRP A 412 8.17 -5.90 20.89
N PHE A 413 7.90 -4.77 20.22
CA PHE A 413 8.90 -3.70 20.06
C PHE A 413 9.17 -2.94 21.37
N TYR A 414 8.16 -2.85 22.23
CA TYR A 414 8.24 -2.11 23.49
C TYR A 414 8.59 -3.02 24.65
N HIS A 415 8.13 -4.28 24.61
CA HIS A 415 8.31 -5.25 25.67
C HIS A 415 8.63 -6.65 25.07
N PRO A 416 9.85 -6.88 24.57
CA PRO A 416 10.21 -8.12 23.87
C PRO A 416 10.19 -9.37 24.77
N ASP A 417 10.29 -9.20 26.09
CA ASP A 417 10.29 -10.27 27.08
C ASP A 417 8.88 -10.70 27.52
N VAL A 418 7.83 -10.03 27.03
CA VAL A 418 6.44 -10.32 27.40
C VAL A 418 5.88 -11.41 26.49
N ASP A 419 5.31 -12.45 27.11
CA ASP A 419 4.58 -13.48 26.38
C ASP A 419 3.24 -12.92 25.88
N PHE A 420 3.03 -12.98 24.57
CA PHE A 420 1.81 -12.47 23.95
C PHE A 420 1.43 -13.20 22.66
N ILE A 421 0.17 -13.02 22.27
CA ILE A 421 -0.37 -13.43 20.97
C ILE A 421 -1.14 -12.27 20.35
N SER A 422 -0.96 -12.08 19.03
CA SER A 422 -1.58 -10.97 18.31
C SER A 422 -3.09 -11.17 18.22
N ALA A 423 -3.85 -10.15 18.64
CA ALA A 423 -5.28 -10.09 18.44
C ALA A 423 -5.66 -9.88 16.95
N ASP A 424 -4.71 -9.41 16.13
CA ASP A 424 -4.91 -9.05 14.72
C ASP A 424 -5.23 -10.27 13.85
N MET A 425 -4.83 -11.48 14.27
CA MET A 425 -5.21 -12.74 13.62
C MET A 425 -6.70 -13.11 13.81
N GLY A 426 -7.38 -12.42 14.72
CA GLY A 426 -8.72 -12.74 15.19
C GLY A 426 -8.71 -13.64 16.43
N ARG A 427 -9.60 -13.35 17.39
CA ARG A 427 -9.68 -14.00 18.71
C ARG A 427 -9.69 -15.53 18.65
N ALA A 428 -10.47 -16.11 17.74
CA ALA A 428 -10.57 -17.57 17.60
C ALA A 428 -9.23 -18.19 17.17
N GLU A 429 -8.51 -17.55 16.25
CA GLU A 429 -7.22 -18.03 15.79
C GLU A 429 -6.15 -17.82 16.86
N ALA A 430 -6.14 -16.66 17.53
CA ALA A 430 -5.25 -16.40 18.66
C ALA A 430 -5.42 -17.46 19.77
N ILE A 431 -6.66 -17.81 20.13
CA ILE A 431 -6.95 -18.88 21.10
C ILE A 431 -6.43 -20.24 20.61
N ARG A 432 -6.60 -20.56 19.32
CA ARG A 432 -6.10 -21.81 18.74
C ARG A 432 -4.57 -21.91 18.86
N TYR A 433 -3.86 -20.81 18.62
CA TYR A 433 -2.41 -20.75 18.82
C TYR A 433 -2.03 -20.87 20.29
N LEU A 434 -2.74 -20.18 21.20
CA LEU A 434 -2.53 -20.34 22.64
C LEU A 434 -2.66 -21.80 23.08
N ILE A 435 -3.71 -22.51 22.66
CA ILE A 435 -3.92 -23.93 22.97
C ILE A 435 -2.78 -24.80 22.42
N LYS A 436 -2.28 -24.50 21.22
CA LYS A 436 -1.20 -25.26 20.59
C LYS A 436 0.12 -25.13 21.36
N TYR A 437 0.45 -23.94 21.84
CA TYR A 437 1.77 -23.64 22.45
C TYR A 437 1.78 -23.73 23.98
N LYS A 438 0.65 -23.47 24.65
CA LYS A 438 0.46 -23.65 26.10
C LYS A 438 -0.97 -24.12 26.42
N PRO A 439 -1.26 -25.42 26.30
CA PRO A 439 -2.59 -25.98 26.57
C PRO A 439 -3.06 -25.81 28.02
N THR A 440 -2.15 -25.55 28.97
CA THR A 440 -2.45 -25.38 30.40
C THR A 440 -2.81 -23.95 30.82
N ASP A 441 -2.46 -22.94 30.01
CA ASP A 441 -2.63 -21.51 30.33
C ASP A 441 -3.85 -20.91 29.62
N LEU A 442 -4.93 -21.68 29.49
CA LEU A 442 -6.18 -21.18 28.90
C LEU A 442 -6.69 -19.98 29.73
N PRO A 443 -6.86 -18.79 29.14
CA PRO A 443 -7.52 -17.71 29.84
C PRO A 443 -8.93 -18.17 30.21
N ARG A 444 -9.31 -18.03 31.48
CA ARG A 444 -10.72 -18.13 31.88
C ARG A 444 -11.46 -17.11 31.02
N LEU A 445 -12.21 -17.60 30.04
CA LEU A 445 -12.96 -16.77 29.09
C LEU A 445 -13.98 -15.95 29.89
N ALA A 446 -13.64 -14.72 30.24
CA ALA A 446 -14.63 -13.76 30.65
C ALA A 446 -15.54 -13.49 29.43
N PRO A 447 -16.87 -13.57 29.57
CA PRO A 447 -17.77 -13.08 28.54
C PRO A 447 -17.50 -11.58 28.36
N GLY A 448 -17.22 -11.19 27.12
CA GLY A 448 -17.05 -9.79 26.73
C GLY A 448 -18.38 -9.17 26.35
#